data_AF-A0A212CQE6-F1
#
_entry.id   AF-A0A212CQE6-F1
#
_cell.length_a   1.000
_cell.length_b   1.000
_cell.length_c   1.000
_cell.angle_alpha   90.00
_cell.angle_beta   90.00
_cell.angle_gamma   90.00
#
_symmetry.space_group_name_H-M   'P 1'
#
loop_
_entity.id
_entity.type
_entity.pdbx_description
1 polymer ?
#
loop_
_entity_poly.entity_id
_entity_poly.type
_entity_poly.pdbx_seq_one_letter_code
_entity_poly.pdbx_strand_id
1 'polypeptide(L)'
;MLGGTERLLWLLLLSLLLPPPSAWGQGGQARPREGTEEAGSARAWLAFQGLRERLRAAGALSRHYWARFSCRVWPQDCGEDEEASARSPAWSLALLGQQYLDILSTWSCSFWDCCDRGDCRIINNFTGLEADLRVRLHGQHLARELVLTAVRGYLEMPRPDKALALSFHGWSGTGKNFVARMLAENLYQDGLRSNCVKMFISTLDFPHLKNVDLYEEKLTDQIRKMQEHCRQTLFILDEAEKLHPGLLEALRPHLERQAPSNQRAESQRTIFLFLR
;
A
#
# COMPACT_ATOMS: atom_id res chain seq x y z
N MET A 1 19.18 -2.65 -6.94
CA MET A 1 19.72 -3.98 -6.59
C MET A 1 18.78 -4.62 -5.59
N LEU A 2 17.90 -5.51 -6.05
CA LEU A 2 16.91 -6.17 -5.20
C LEU A 2 17.53 -7.42 -4.55
N GLY A 3 17.37 -7.52 -3.23
CA GLY A 3 17.94 -8.56 -2.38
C GLY A 3 17.43 -9.96 -2.72
N GLY A 4 18.29 -10.96 -2.52
CA GLY A 4 18.10 -12.35 -2.96
C GLY A 4 16.86 -13.07 -2.39
N THR A 5 16.22 -12.53 -1.36
CA THR A 5 15.01 -13.10 -0.74
C THR A 5 13.76 -12.88 -1.58
N GLU A 6 13.63 -11.77 -2.30
CA GLU A 6 12.47 -11.51 -3.17
C GLU A 6 12.51 -12.31 -4.47
N ARG A 7 13.72 -12.63 -4.97
CA ARG A 7 13.89 -13.52 -6.13
C ARG A 7 13.44 -14.95 -5.85
N LEU A 8 13.67 -15.44 -4.62
CA LEU A 8 13.23 -16.76 -4.20
C LEU A 8 11.70 -16.85 -4.08
N LEU A 9 11.04 -15.79 -3.58
CA LEU A 9 9.58 -15.74 -3.53
C LEU A 9 8.95 -15.70 -4.93
N TRP A 10 9.52 -14.93 -5.85
CA TRP A 10 9.05 -14.88 -7.25
C TRP A 10 9.26 -16.21 -7.99
N LEU A 11 10.37 -16.91 -7.75
CA LEU A 11 10.63 -18.23 -8.34
C LEU A 11 9.71 -19.32 -7.78
N LEU A 12 9.35 -19.25 -6.50
CA LEU A 12 8.36 -20.13 -5.87
C LEU A 12 6.94 -19.88 -6.40
N LEU A 13 6.56 -18.62 -6.62
CA LEU A 13 5.27 -18.27 -7.23
C LEU A 13 5.19 -18.69 -8.71
N LEU A 14 6.28 -18.59 -9.48
CA LEU A 14 6.31 -19.03 -10.88
C LEU A 14 6.22 -20.56 -11.05
N SER A 15 6.73 -21.33 -10.09
CA SER A 15 6.71 -22.81 -10.12
C SER A 15 5.35 -23.40 -9.72
N LEU A 16 4.46 -22.61 -9.13
CA LEU A 16 3.05 -22.96 -8.88
C LEU A 16 2.11 -22.68 -10.06
N LEU A 17 2.56 -21.92 -11.07
CA LEU A 17 1.75 -21.48 -12.22
C LEU A 17 2.04 -22.22 -13.54
N LEU A 18 2.98 -23.16 -13.56
CA LEU A 18 3.30 -23.97 -14.75
C LEU A 18 2.69 -25.37 -14.63
N PRO A 19 1.80 -25.79 -15.56
CA PRO A 19 1.31 -27.16 -15.58
C PRO A 19 2.46 -28.14 -15.93
N PRO A 20 2.45 -29.37 -15.39
CA PRO A 20 3.52 -30.32 -15.65
C PRO A 20 3.55 -30.70 -17.14
N PRO A 21 4.76 -30.83 -17.74
CA PRO A 21 4.91 -31.06 -19.16
C PRO A 21 4.33 -32.43 -19.56
N SER A 22 3.36 -32.39 -20.49
CA SER A 22 2.87 -33.53 -21.24
C SER A 22 3.94 -34.01 -22.22
N ALA A 23 4.49 -35.20 -21.99
CA ALA A 23 5.41 -35.86 -22.91
C ALA A 23 4.67 -36.89 -23.79
N TRP A 24 4.48 -36.55 -25.06
CA TRP A 24 4.40 -37.46 -26.23
C TRP A 24 5.55 -37.01 -27.15
N GLY A 25 6.37 -37.84 -27.80
CA GLY A 25 6.45 -39.27 -28.01
C GLY A 25 7.38 -39.53 -29.21
N GLN A 26 7.89 -40.76 -29.34
CA GLN A 26 8.67 -41.36 -30.45
C GLN A 26 10.15 -40.93 -30.55
N GLY A 27 11.12 -41.81 -30.80
CA GLY A 27 11.18 -43.23 -31.14
C GLY A 27 12.60 -43.53 -31.67
N GLY A 28 13.17 -44.70 -31.39
CA GLY A 28 14.50 -45.05 -31.91
C GLY A 28 15.20 -46.17 -31.12
N GLN A 29 15.63 -47.21 -31.83
CA GLN A 29 15.88 -48.58 -31.38
C GLN A 29 17.39 -48.89 -31.33
N ALA A 30 17.87 -49.66 -30.33
CA ALA A 30 18.82 -50.80 -30.46
C ALA A 30 19.65 -51.13 -29.19
N ARG A 31 19.29 -52.30 -28.63
CA ARG A 31 20.05 -53.38 -27.94
C ARG A 31 20.92 -53.17 -26.66
N PRO A 32 20.88 -54.18 -25.75
CA PRO A 32 21.52 -54.17 -24.44
C PRO A 32 22.86 -54.92 -24.41
N ARG A 33 23.66 -54.72 -23.36
CA ARG A 33 24.66 -55.71 -22.93
C ARG A 33 24.54 -55.94 -21.41
N GLU A 34 24.49 -57.22 -21.06
CA GLU A 34 24.31 -57.88 -19.75
C GLU A 34 25.28 -57.38 -18.68
N GLY A 35 25.11 -57.58 -17.37
CA GLY A 35 24.20 -58.30 -16.46
C GLY A 35 24.50 -57.71 -15.07
N THR A 36 23.87 -58.01 -13.94
CA THR A 36 23.23 -59.22 -13.38
C THR A 36 22.44 -58.78 -12.13
N GLU A 37 21.57 -59.68 -11.65
CA GLU A 37 20.89 -59.70 -10.33
C GLU A 37 19.44 -59.23 -10.29
N GLU A 38 18.55 -60.13 -10.73
CA GLU A 38 17.13 -60.16 -10.39
C GLU A 38 16.88 -60.92 -9.08
N ALA A 39 16.18 -60.28 -8.14
CA ALA A 39 15.21 -60.92 -7.24
C ALA A 39 14.27 -59.90 -6.59
N GLY A 40 14.68 -58.63 -6.44
CA GLY A 40 13.87 -57.54 -5.90
C GLY A 40 13.05 -56.74 -6.94
N SER A 41 13.43 -56.80 -8.22
CA SER A 41 12.85 -56.01 -9.31
C SER A 41 11.41 -56.40 -9.65
N ALA A 42 11.09 -57.70 -9.70
CA ALA A 42 9.79 -58.18 -10.16
C ALA A 42 8.60 -57.78 -9.24
N ARG A 43 8.81 -57.78 -7.91
CA ARG A 43 7.76 -57.35 -6.96
C ARG A 43 7.57 -55.84 -6.97
N ALA A 44 8.67 -55.09 -7.11
CA ALA A 44 8.63 -53.63 -7.24
C ALA A 44 7.92 -53.21 -8.53
N TRP A 45 8.12 -53.94 -9.63
CA TRP A 45 7.47 -53.69 -10.92
C TRP A 45 5.95 -53.96 -10.89
N LEU A 46 5.53 -55.06 -10.25
CA LEU A 46 4.11 -55.38 -10.06
C LEU A 46 3.42 -54.37 -9.13
N ALA A 47 4.08 -53.93 -8.06
CA ALA A 47 3.57 -52.87 -7.18
C ALA A 47 3.45 -51.52 -7.89
N PHE A 48 4.41 -51.19 -8.76
CA PHE A 48 4.39 -49.97 -9.58
C PHE A 48 3.27 -50.00 -10.64
N GLN A 49 2.99 -51.16 -11.25
CA GLN A 49 1.84 -51.33 -12.13
C GLN A 49 0.50 -51.15 -11.40
N GLY A 50 0.35 -51.74 -10.20
CA GLY A 50 -0.86 -51.58 -9.39
C GLY A 50 -1.11 -50.13 -8.92
N LEU A 51 -0.05 -49.40 -8.58
CA LEU A 51 -0.13 -47.98 -8.23
C LEU A 51 -0.52 -47.12 -9.45
N ARG A 52 0.02 -47.43 -10.64
CA ARG A 52 -0.28 -46.73 -11.90
C ARG A 52 -1.74 -46.88 -12.32
N GLU A 53 -2.34 -48.05 -12.09
CA GLU A 53 -3.78 -48.25 -12.36
C GLU A 53 -4.66 -47.47 -11.39
N ARG A 54 -4.32 -47.44 -10.10
CA ARG A 54 -5.03 -46.64 -9.09
C ARG A 54 -4.95 -45.15 -9.37
N LEU A 55 -3.80 -44.65 -9.80
CA LEU A 55 -3.63 -43.24 -10.19
C LEU A 55 -4.40 -42.89 -11.47
N ARG A 56 -4.52 -43.81 -12.43
CA ARG A 56 -5.38 -43.60 -13.61
C ARG A 56 -6.86 -43.58 -13.23
N ALA A 57 -7.30 -44.47 -12.34
CA ALA A 57 -8.67 -44.50 -11.85
C ALA A 57 -9.01 -43.22 -11.06
N ALA A 58 -8.11 -42.78 -10.17
CA ALA A 58 -8.25 -41.51 -9.45
C ALA A 58 -8.23 -40.29 -10.41
N GLY A 59 -7.39 -40.32 -11.43
CA GLY A 59 -7.36 -39.29 -12.48
C GLY A 59 -8.59 -39.28 -13.39
N ALA A 60 -9.26 -40.41 -13.58
CA ALA A 60 -10.53 -40.49 -14.31
C ALA A 60 -11.70 -39.96 -13.47
N LEU A 61 -11.77 -40.32 -12.18
CA LEU A 61 -12.75 -39.79 -11.23
C LEU A 61 -12.59 -38.28 -11.05
N SER A 62 -11.35 -37.80 -10.91
CA SER A 62 -11.02 -36.38 -10.83
C SER A 62 -11.50 -35.63 -12.08
N ARG A 63 -11.25 -36.17 -13.28
CA ARG A 63 -11.71 -35.55 -14.55
C ARG A 63 -13.23 -35.48 -14.65
N HIS A 64 -13.95 -36.51 -14.23
CA HIS A 64 -15.42 -36.49 -14.23
C HIS A 64 -15.97 -35.44 -13.25
N TYR A 65 -15.36 -35.33 -12.07
CA TYR A 65 -15.73 -34.31 -11.09
C TYR A 65 -15.41 -32.89 -11.59
N TRP A 66 -14.24 -32.71 -12.20
CA TRP A 66 -13.81 -31.44 -12.78
C TRP A 66 -14.69 -31.02 -13.95
N ALA A 67 -15.09 -31.94 -14.83
CA ALA A 67 -16.03 -31.65 -15.92
C ALA A 67 -17.41 -31.21 -15.39
N ARG A 68 -17.92 -31.90 -14.35
CA ARG A 68 -19.18 -31.52 -13.72
C ARG A 68 -19.10 -30.17 -13.00
N PHE A 69 -17.96 -29.88 -12.37
CA PHE A 69 -17.71 -28.61 -11.71
C PHE A 69 -17.58 -27.48 -12.74
N SER A 70 -16.78 -27.66 -13.80
CA SER A 70 -16.57 -26.65 -14.83
C SER A 70 -17.88 -26.31 -15.55
N CYS A 71 -18.70 -27.28 -15.93
CA CYS A 71 -20.01 -26.98 -16.54
C CYS A 71 -20.99 -26.29 -15.58
N ARG A 72 -20.82 -26.45 -14.26
CA ARG A 72 -21.66 -25.77 -13.26
C ARG A 72 -21.25 -24.31 -13.05
N VAL A 73 -19.98 -23.98 -13.31
CA VAL A 73 -19.41 -22.64 -13.12
C VAL A 73 -19.41 -21.84 -14.44
N TRP A 74 -19.18 -22.49 -15.58
CA TRP A 74 -19.15 -21.89 -16.92
C TRP A 74 -20.08 -22.66 -17.89
N PRO A 75 -21.38 -22.32 -17.93
CA PRO A 75 -22.37 -23.08 -18.70
C PRO A 75 -22.24 -22.94 -20.23
N GLN A 76 -21.52 -21.94 -20.73
CA GLN A 76 -21.44 -21.62 -22.16
C GLN A 76 -20.43 -22.46 -22.95
N ASP A 77 -19.51 -23.17 -22.27
CA ASP A 77 -18.42 -23.92 -22.91
C ASP A 77 -18.66 -25.45 -22.94
N CYS A 78 -19.85 -25.91 -22.55
CA CYS A 78 -20.19 -27.34 -22.56
C CYS A 78 -20.99 -27.68 -23.81
N GLY A 79 -20.39 -28.48 -24.69
CA GLY A 79 -21.01 -28.93 -25.95
C GLY A 79 -22.31 -29.69 -25.73
N GLU A 80 -23.25 -29.48 -26.65
CA GLU A 80 -24.58 -30.07 -26.65
C GLU A 80 -24.52 -31.58 -26.86
N ASP A 81 -24.62 -32.36 -25.78
CA ASP A 81 -25.07 -33.75 -25.83
C ASP A 81 -26.31 -33.89 -24.93
N GLU A 82 -27.29 -34.63 -25.43
CA GLU A 82 -28.73 -34.52 -25.16
C GLU A 82 -29.22 -34.51 -23.69
N GLU A 83 -30.22 -33.64 -23.50
CA GLU A 83 -31.31 -33.60 -22.52
C GLU A 83 -31.28 -34.54 -21.30
N ALA A 84 -31.08 -33.93 -20.12
CA ALA A 84 -31.82 -34.30 -18.93
C ALA A 84 -32.28 -33.04 -18.19
N SER A 85 -33.58 -32.77 -18.29
CA SER A 85 -34.35 -31.75 -17.58
C SER A 85 -33.89 -31.55 -16.13
N ALA A 86 -33.37 -30.36 -15.84
CA ALA A 86 -33.45 -29.77 -14.50
C ALA A 86 -33.58 -28.25 -14.63
N ARG A 87 -34.81 -27.75 -14.47
CA ARG A 87 -35.07 -26.35 -14.12
C ARG A 87 -34.24 -26.03 -12.87
N SER A 88 -33.11 -25.37 -13.07
CA SER A 88 -32.33 -24.83 -11.98
C SER A 88 -33.05 -23.58 -11.48
N PRO A 89 -33.37 -23.45 -10.18
CA PRO A 89 -33.89 -22.20 -9.66
C PRO A 89 -32.86 -21.12 -9.94
N ALA A 90 -33.31 -19.96 -10.40
CA ALA A 90 -32.49 -18.78 -10.58
C ALA A 90 -32.02 -18.26 -9.21
N TRP A 91 -31.06 -18.94 -8.58
CA TRP A 91 -30.28 -18.33 -7.51
C TRP A 91 -29.27 -17.42 -8.21
N SER A 92 -29.48 -16.12 -8.06
CA SER A 92 -28.67 -15.07 -8.66
C SER A 92 -27.24 -15.12 -8.11
N LEU A 93 -26.37 -15.86 -8.79
CA LEU A 93 -24.91 -15.88 -8.60
C LEU A 93 -24.30 -14.47 -8.57
N ALA A 94 -24.93 -13.49 -9.22
CA ALA A 94 -24.53 -12.10 -9.20
C ALA A 94 -24.56 -11.49 -7.78
N LEU A 95 -25.53 -11.86 -6.94
CA LEU A 95 -25.69 -11.31 -5.59
C LEU A 95 -24.66 -11.90 -4.61
N LEU A 96 -24.35 -13.20 -4.76
CA LEU A 96 -23.28 -13.86 -4.01
C LEU A 96 -21.90 -13.35 -4.44
N GLY A 97 -21.70 -13.05 -5.72
CA GLY A 97 -20.46 -12.47 -6.24
C GLY A 97 -20.20 -11.05 -5.71
N GLN A 98 -21.20 -10.18 -5.69
CA GLN A 98 -21.03 -8.82 -5.16
C GLN A 98 -20.79 -8.81 -3.64
N GLN A 99 -21.56 -9.58 -2.87
CA GLN A 99 -21.35 -9.67 -1.42
C GLN A 99 -19.95 -10.23 -1.07
N TYR A 100 -19.44 -11.18 -1.86
CA TYR A 100 -18.10 -11.73 -1.64
C TYR A 100 -16.99 -10.72 -1.98
N LEU A 101 -17.16 -9.92 -3.04
CA LEU A 101 -16.22 -8.85 -3.41
C LEU A 101 -16.21 -7.72 -2.37
N ASP A 102 -17.36 -7.37 -1.79
CA ASP A 102 -17.44 -6.36 -0.72
C ASP A 102 -16.77 -6.84 0.57
N ILE A 103 -16.95 -8.11 0.93
CA ILE A 103 -16.27 -8.71 2.08
C ILE A 103 -14.76 -8.76 1.83
N LEU A 104 -14.32 -9.22 0.64
CA LEU A 104 -12.91 -9.29 0.28
C LEU A 104 -12.27 -7.91 0.22
N SER A 105 -12.93 -6.90 -0.34
CA SER A 105 -12.43 -5.53 -0.37
C SER A 105 -12.36 -4.96 1.04
N THR A 106 -13.39 -5.11 1.87
CA THR A 106 -13.36 -4.68 3.28
C THR A 106 -12.23 -5.34 4.07
N TRP A 107 -12.03 -6.65 3.92
CA TRP A 107 -10.94 -7.39 4.56
C TRP A 107 -9.57 -6.94 4.03
N SER A 108 -9.45 -6.75 2.72
CA SER A 108 -8.23 -6.25 2.09
C SER A 108 -7.92 -4.84 2.56
N CYS A 109 -8.93 -4.00 2.77
CA CYS A 109 -8.80 -2.63 3.22
C CYS A 109 -8.47 -2.50 4.70
N SER A 110 -8.92 -3.45 5.52
CA SER A 110 -8.44 -3.60 6.89
C SER A 110 -6.96 -3.99 6.95
N PHE A 111 -6.43 -4.63 5.91
CA PHE A 111 -5.03 -5.08 5.86
C PHE A 111 -4.11 -4.12 5.10
N TRP A 112 -4.62 -3.40 4.10
CA TRP A 112 -3.85 -2.55 3.17
C TRP A 112 -4.23 -1.07 3.19
N ASP A 113 -4.88 -0.58 4.25
CA ASP A 113 -5.18 0.86 4.44
C ASP A 113 -5.92 1.50 3.27
N CYS A 114 -7.07 0.94 2.89
CA CYS A 114 -7.85 1.60 1.84
C CYS A 114 -8.52 2.87 2.35
N CYS A 115 -8.20 3.95 1.65
CA CYS A 115 -8.92 5.19 1.63
C CYS A 115 -8.93 5.66 0.18
N ASP A 116 -10.09 6.08 -0.35
CA ASP A 116 -10.16 6.61 -1.73
C ASP A 116 -9.16 7.75 -1.99
N ARG A 117 -8.73 8.46 -0.94
CA ARG A 117 -7.72 9.53 -0.95
C ARG A 117 -6.80 9.51 0.28
N GLY A 118 -6.40 8.35 0.82
CA GLY A 118 -5.47 8.31 1.98
C GLY A 118 -5.95 8.95 3.31
N ASP A 119 -7.15 9.54 3.33
CA ASP A 119 -7.60 10.51 4.34
C ASP A 119 -8.20 9.91 5.61
N CYS A 120 -8.53 8.63 5.65
CA CYS A 120 -9.30 8.04 6.76
C CYS A 120 -8.56 8.05 8.10
N ARG A 121 -7.30 8.49 8.10
CA ARG A 121 -6.40 8.55 9.26
C ARG A 121 -6.25 9.96 9.84
N ILE A 122 -7.00 10.95 9.34
CA ILE A 122 -7.02 12.30 9.88
C ILE A 122 -8.02 12.35 11.06
N ILE A 123 -7.56 12.71 12.25
CA ILE A 123 -8.37 12.73 13.48
C ILE A 123 -8.73 14.17 13.88
N ASN A 124 -7.78 15.10 13.75
CA ASN A 124 -7.92 16.49 14.21
C ASN A 124 -8.41 16.60 15.67
N ASN A 125 -7.72 15.92 16.59
CA ASN A 125 -8.06 15.95 18.02
C ASN A 125 -7.54 17.23 18.70
N PHE A 126 -8.31 18.32 18.62
CA PHE A 126 -7.93 19.60 19.23
C PHE A 126 -7.90 19.57 20.76
N THR A 127 -8.79 18.82 21.39
CA THR A 127 -8.84 18.68 22.85
C THR A 127 -7.62 17.91 23.37
N GLY A 128 -7.24 16.85 22.66
CA GLY A 128 -6.01 16.10 22.91
C GLY A 128 -4.77 16.96 22.74
N LEU A 129 -4.70 17.74 21.65
CA LEU A 129 -3.59 18.65 21.39
C LEU A 129 -3.46 19.71 22.49
N GLU A 130 -4.57 20.30 22.94
CA GLU A 130 -4.57 21.28 24.02
C GLU A 130 -4.10 20.66 25.34
N ALA A 131 -4.57 19.46 25.67
CA ALA A 131 -4.15 18.73 26.86
C ALA A 131 -2.64 18.39 26.80
N ASP A 132 -2.16 17.89 25.67
CA ASP A 132 -0.75 17.56 25.45
C ASP A 132 0.14 18.79 25.57
N LEU A 133 -0.21 19.89 24.90
CA LEU A 133 0.55 21.15 25.00
C LEU A 133 0.50 21.73 26.42
N ARG A 134 -0.58 21.51 27.19
CA ARG A 134 -0.67 22.01 28.56
C ARG A 134 0.11 21.17 29.56
N VAL A 135 0.07 19.85 29.42
CA VAL A 135 0.65 18.90 30.40
C VAL A 135 2.12 18.62 30.10
N ARG A 136 2.48 18.48 28.81
CA ARG A 136 3.81 18.01 28.39
C ARG A 136 4.76 19.14 28.00
N LEU A 137 4.26 20.30 27.56
CA LEU A 137 5.09 21.43 27.15
C LEU A 137 5.28 22.43 28.30
N HIS A 138 6.47 22.40 28.91
CA HIS A 138 6.80 23.27 30.04
C HIS A 138 7.49 24.55 29.60
N GLY A 139 7.21 25.67 30.28
CA GLY A 139 7.88 26.95 30.06
C GLY A 139 7.50 27.71 28.77
N GLN A 140 6.69 27.12 27.89
CA GLN A 140 6.33 27.67 26.57
C GLN A 140 4.84 28.04 26.48
N HIS A 141 4.38 28.92 27.37
CA HIS A 141 2.97 29.34 27.43
C HIS A 141 2.49 30.04 26.14
N LEU A 142 3.34 30.88 25.54
CA LEU A 142 3.05 31.54 24.26
C LEU A 142 2.89 30.53 23.11
N ALA A 143 3.80 29.55 23.02
CA ALA A 143 3.74 28.54 21.97
C ALA A 143 2.47 27.68 22.10
N ARG A 144 2.10 27.29 23.33
CA ARG A 144 0.88 26.51 23.59
C ARG A 144 -0.36 27.19 23.00
N GLU A 145 -0.56 28.47 23.30
CA GLU A 145 -1.77 29.19 22.90
C GLU A 145 -1.78 29.53 21.42
N LEU A 146 -0.63 29.98 20.88
CA LEU A 146 -0.51 30.34 19.47
C LEU A 146 -0.64 29.13 18.53
N VAL A 147 0.00 28.01 18.86
CA VAL A 147 -0.05 26.79 18.04
C VAL A 147 -1.47 26.25 17.99
N LEU A 148 -2.13 26.12 19.14
CA LEU A 148 -3.51 25.62 19.20
C LEU A 148 -4.46 26.51 18.41
N THR A 149 -4.38 27.83 18.62
CA THR A 149 -5.27 28.80 17.96
C THR A 149 -5.05 28.82 16.45
N ALA A 150 -3.79 28.84 16.00
CA ALA A 150 -3.46 28.87 14.57
C ALA A 150 -3.89 27.60 13.84
N VAL A 151 -3.62 26.42 14.42
CA VAL A 151 -3.97 25.13 13.81
C VAL A 151 -5.48 24.92 13.80
N ARG A 152 -6.16 25.18 14.93
CA ARG A 152 -7.63 25.06 15.01
C ARG A 152 -8.30 26.00 14.03
N GLY A 153 -7.94 27.29 14.04
CA GLY A 153 -8.53 28.29 13.16
C GLY A 153 -8.31 28.01 11.67
N TYR A 154 -7.16 27.43 11.31
CA TYR A 154 -6.88 27.02 9.93
C TYR A 154 -7.70 25.80 9.50
N LEU A 155 -7.78 24.77 10.33
CA LEU A 155 -8.46 23.52 9.99
C LEU A 155 -9.99 23.68 9.96
N GLU A 156 -10.54 24.53 10.83
CA GLU A 156 -11.97 24.88 10.85
C GLU A 156 -12.38 25.79 9.69
N MET A 157 -11.43 26.44 9.01
CA MET A 157 -11.72 27.27 7.84
C MET A 157 -12.32 26.42 6.71
N PRO A 158 -13.51 26.76 6.17
CA PRO A 158 -14.16 25.95 5.13
C PRO A 158 -13.34 25.84 3.85
N ARG A 159 -12.63 26.90 3.48
CA ARG A 159 -11.78 26.98 2.29
C ARG A 159 -10.54 27.84 2.57
N PRO A 160 -9.42 27.24 2.99
CA PRO A 160 -8.16 27.97 3.09
C PRO A 160 -7.69 28.38 1.69
N ASP A 161 -7.34 29.66 1.55
CA ASP A 161 -6.79 30.24 0.32
C ASP A 161 -5.26 30.10 0.24
N LYS A 162 -4.61 29.80 1.36
CA LYS A 162 -3.16 29.66 1.52
C LYS A 162 -2.84 28.50 2.45
N ALA A 163 -1.63 27.95 2.36
CA ALA A 163 -1.16 26.97 3.33
C ALA A 163 -0.92 27.61 4.71
N LEU A 164 -1.07 26.82 5.78
CA LEU A 164 -0.64 27.24 7.12
C LEU A 164 0.87 27.06 7.24
N ALA A 165 1.60 28.16 7.42
CA ALA A 165 3.03 28.11 7.68
C ALA A 165 3.32 28.58 9.11
N LEU A 166 3.91 27.71 9.93
CA LEU A 166 4.37 28.03 11.28
C LEU A 166 5.89 27.91 11.32
N SER A 167 6.55 28.89 11.93
CA SER A 167 7.99 28.88 12.12
C SER A 167 8.32 28.93 13.61
N PHE A 168 8.90 27.86 14.13
CA PHE A 168 9.32 27.76 15.52
C PHE A 168 10.79 28.11 15.61
N HIS A 169 11.06 29.23 16.29
CA HIS A 169 12.40 29.74 16.53
C HIS A 169 12.78 29.57 18.00
N GLY A 170 14.00 29.11 18.28
CA GLY A 170 14.51 29.09 19.64
C GLY A 170 15.80 28.30 19.81
N TRP A 171 16.35 28.31 21.03
CA TRP A 171 17.54 27.53 21.35
C TRP A 171 17.31 26.02 21.19
N SER A 172 18.37 25.25 20.95
CA SER A 172 18.28 23.79 20.89
C SER A 172 17.80 23.21 22.22
N GLY A 173 16.98 22.17 22.18
CA GLY A 173 16.41 21.54 23.39
C GLY A 173 15.23 22.27 24.03
N THR A 174 14.73 23.38 23.46
CA THR A 174 13.55 24.11 23.97
C THR A 174 12.19 23.48 23.62
N GLY A 175 12.17 22.35 22.91
CA GLY A 175 10.97 21.57 22.61
C GLY A 175 10.34 21.78 21.24
N LYS A 176 11.01 22.42 20.27
CA LYS A 176 10.48 22.64 18.90
C LYS A 176 10.01 21.34 18.22
N ASN A 177 10.90 20.33 18.18
CA ASN A 177 10.59 19.02 17.58
C ASN A 177 9.53 18.27 18.38
N PHE A 178 9.46 18.53 19.69
CA PHE A 178 8.46 17.95 20.57
C PHE A 178 7.05 18.49 20.28
N VAL A 179 6.93 19.80 20.03
CA VAL A 179 5.68 20.43 19.58
C VAL A 179 5.26 19.89 18.22
N ALA A 180 6.18 19.80 17.25
CA ALA A 180 5.89 19.24 15.93
C ALA A 180 5.39 17.78 16.02
N ARG A 181 5.98 16.98 16.91
CA ARG A 181 5.53 15.62 17.19
C ARG A 181 4.13 15.57 17.81
N MET A 182 3.84 16.39 18.84
CA MET A 182 2.51 16.46 19.44
C MET A 182 1.44 16.89 18.44
N LEU A 183 1.77 17.80 17.52
CA LEU A 183 0.89 18.17 16.41
C LEU A 183 0.60 16.96 15.52
N ALA A 184 1.64 16.24 15.07
CA ALA A 184 1.43 15.06 14.23
C ALA A 184 0.57 14.00 14.94
N GLU A 185 0.89 13.66 16.19
CA GLU A 185 0.19 12.65 17.00
C GLU A 185 -1.30 12.98 17.25
N ASN A 186 -1.66 14.27 17.31
CA ASN A 186 -3.06 14.68 17.54
C ASN A 186 -3.84 14.94 16.25
N LEU A 187 -3.16 15.28 15.15
CA LEU A 187 -3.81 15.52 13.85
C LEU A 187 -3.99 14.23 13.04
N TYR A 188 -3.08 13.26 13.20
CA TYR A 188 -3.03 12.03 12.41
C TYR A 188 -2.95 10.80 13.30
N GLN A 189 -3.69 9.74 12.95
CA GLN A 189 -3.76 8.50 13.70
C GLN A 189 -2.39 7.85 13.94
N ASP A 190 -1.53 7.83 12.92
CA ASP A 190 -0.18 7.25 13.01
C ASP A 190 0.90 8.28 13.38
N GLY A 191 0.50 9.51 13.72
CA GLY A 191 1.41 10.61 13.99
C GLY A 191 2.43 10.82 12.87
N LEU A 192 3.71 10.84 13.23
CA LEU A 192 4.83 11.00 12.29
C LEU A 192 5.00 9.85 11.29
N ARG A 193 4.33 8.70 11.50
CA ARG A 193 4.39 7.55 10.60
C ARG A 193 3.27 7.55 9.56
N SER A 194 2.38 8.55 9.61
CA SER A 194 1.30 8.69 8.64
C SER A 194 1.85 9.02 7.25
N ASN A 195 1.25 8.44 6.22
CA ASN A 195 1.60 8.72 4.82
C ASN A 195 1.35 10.18 4.41
N CYS A 196 0.51 10.91 5.16
CA CYS A 196 0.21 12.32 4.94
C CYS A 196 1.11 13.27 5.75
N VAL A 197 2.09 12.74 6.49
CA VAL A 197 3.06 13.49 7.27
C VAL A 197 4.46 13.20 6.73
N LYS A 198 5.21 14.26 6.39
CA LYS A 198 6.59 14.13 5.94
C LYS A 198 7.50 15.06 6.71
N MET A 199 8.49 14.47 7.37
CA MET A 199 9.60 15.18 7.97
C MET A 199 10.79 15.18 7.00
N PHE A 200 11.39 16.36 6.83
CA PHE A 200 12.64 16.59 6.15
C PHE A 200 13.64 17.17 7.15
N ILE A 201 14.83 16.59 7.24
CA ILE A 201 15.91 17.09 8.07
C ILE A 201 16.96 17.67 7.14
N SER A 202 17.17 18.98 7.18
CA SER A 202 17.98 19.69 6.17
C SER A 202 19.38 19.08 6.00
N THR A 203 20.03 18.68 7.09
CA THR A 203 21.37 18.08 7.08
C THR A 203 21.42 16.64 6.58
N LEU A 204 20.30 15.91 6.58
CA LEU A 204 20.24 14.50 6.15
C LEU A 204 19.66 14.36 4.74
N ASP A 205 18.57 15.06 4.45
CA ASP A 205 17.88 14.97 3.17
C ASP A 205 18.54 15.84 2.10
N PHE A 206 19.19 16.95 2.50
CA PHE A 206 19.80 17.94 1.59
C PHE A 206 21.27 18.26 1.95
N PRO A 207 22.17 17.25 2.04
CA PRO A 207 23.52 17.45 2.58
C PRO A 207 24.48 18.21 1.66
N HIS A 208 24.25 18.20 0.34
CA HIS A 208 25.23 18.68 -0.65
C HIS A 208 24.70 19.84 -1.48
N LEU A 209 25.36 20.99 -1.37
CA LEU A 209 25.03 22.20 -2.13
C LEU A 209 25.15 22.07 -3.66
N LYS A 210 25.89 21.07 -4.15
CA LYS A 210 26.08 20.84 -5.59
C LYS A 210 24.85 20.21 -6.27
N ASN A 211 23.95 19.62 -5.49
CA ASN A 211 22.81 18.87 -6.00
C ASN A 211 21.47 19.56 -5.69
N VAL A 212 21.50 20.87 -5.43
CA VAL A 212 20.31 21.65 -5.05
C VAL A 212 19.20 21.50 -6.08
N ASP A 213 19.50 21.61 -7.37
CA ASP A 213 18.52 21.50 -8.46
C ASP A 213 17.76 20.15 -8.42
N LEU A 214 18.47 19.05 -8.15
CA LEU A 214 17.88 17.72 -7.99
C LEU A 214 16.97 17.65 -6.75
N TYR A 215 17.40 18.27 -5.66
CA TYR A 215 16.63 18.30 -4.42
C TYR A 215 15.37 19.15 -4.52
N GLU A 216 15.41 20.24 -5.28
CA GLU A 216 14.24 21.08 -5.57
C GLU A 216 13.18 20.30 -6.36
N GLU A 217 13.58 19.60 -7.42
CA GLU A 217 12.68 18.76 -8.19
C GLU A 217 12.07 17.65 -7.32
N LYS A 218 12.91 16.96 -6.53
CA LYS A 218 12.46 15.90 -5.63
C LYS A 218 11.49 16.43 -4.57
N LEU A 219 11.78 17.57 -3.95
CA LEU A 219 10.93 18.17 -2.93
C LEU A 219 9.56 18.56 -3.51
N THR A 220 9.57 19.21 -4.66
CA THR A 220 8.35 19.64 -5.37
C THR A 220 7.50 18.44 -5.78
N ASP A 221 8.11 17.39 -6.33
CA ASP A 221 7.41 16.16 -6.71
C ASP A 221 6.81 15.44 -5.49
N GLN A 222 7.55 15.36 -4.38
CA GLN A 222 7.03 14.78 -3.14
C GLN A 222 5.83 15.56 -2.60
N ILE A 223 5.89 16.90 -2.58
CA ILE A 223 4.80 17.75 -2.12
C ILE A 223 3.56 17.54 -3.00
N ARG A 224 3.72 17.61 -4.32
CA ARG A 224 2.63 17.40 -5.27
C ARG A 224 1.98 16.03 -5.08
N LYS A 225 2.77 14.96 -5.04
CA LYS A 225 2.25 13.59 -4.84
C LYS A 225 1.47 13.46 -3.54
N MET A 226 1.99 14.00 -2.44
CA MET A 226 1.26 13.97 -1.18
C MET A 226 -0.03 14.79 -1.22
N GLN A 227 -0.03 15.96 -1.87
CA GLN A 227 -1.24 16.79 -2.04
C GLN A 227 -2.30 16.12 -2.93
N GLU A 228 -1.89 15.31 -3.91
CA GLU A 228 -2.80 14.51 -4.73
C GLU A 228 -3.43 13.36 -3.93
N HIS A 229 -2.63 12.73 -3.05
CA HIS A 229 -3.05 11.54 -2.31
C HIS A 229 -3.67 11.83 -0.95
N CYS A 230 -3.51 13.04 -0.39
CA CYS A 230 -3.99 13.41 0.94
C CYS A 230 -4.67 14.79 0.90
N ARG A 231 -5.87 14.89 1.49
CA ARG A 231 -6.58 16.16 1.68
C ARG A 231 -5.92 17.05 2.72
N GLN A 232 -5.28 16.47 3.73
CA GLN A 232 -4.55 17.21 4.78
C GLN A 232 -3.10 16.76 4.87
N THR A 233 -2.17 17.58 4.41
CA THR A 233 -0.73 17.27 4.41
C THR A 233 0.02 18.09 5.47
N LEU A 234 0.97 17.44 6.15
CA LEU A 234 1.85 18.07 7.13
C LEU A 234 3.31 17.87 6.71
N PHE A 235 3.98 18.96 6.40
CA PHE A 235 5.40 18.99 6.10
C PHE A 235 6.17 19.61 7.26
N ILE A 236 7.16 18.89 7.78
CA ILE A 236 8.01 19.35 8.89
C ILE A 236 9.43 19.50 8.34
N LEU A 237 9.95 20.71 8.33
CA LEU A 237 11.32 21.02 7.94
C LEU A 237 12.13 21.29 9.20
N ASP A 238 12.93 20.30 9.59
CA ASP A 238 13.86 20.39 10.71
C ASP A 238 15.21 20.98 10.26
N GLU A 239 15.86 21.69 11.20
CA GLU A 239 17.05 22.50 10.95
C GLU A 239 16.88 23.43 9.74
N ALA A 240 15.71 24.08 9.64
CA ALA A 240 15.34 24.89 8.48
C ALA A 240 16.22 26.15 8.30
N GLU A 241 17.04 26.51 9.28
CA GLU A 241 18.09 27.52 9.19
C GLU A 241 19.28 27.08 8.34
N LYS A 242 19.46 25.77 8.15
CA LYS A 242 20.51 25.19 7.28
C LYS A 242 20.00 24.87 5.87
N LEU A 243 18.73 25.11 5.60
CA LEU A 243 18.12 24.82 4.30
C LEU A 243 18.64 25.79 3.24
N HIS A 244 18.97 25.26 2.05
CA HIS A 244 19.45 26.09 0.95
C HIS A 244 18.35 27.04 0.46
N PRO A 245 18.66 28.32 0.15
CA PRO A 245 17.66 29.29 -0.33
C PRO A 245 16.87 28.82 -1.55
N GLY A 246 17.50 28.09 -2.48
CA GLY A 246 16.81 27.52 -3.64
C GLY A 246 15.67 26.57 -3.27
N LEU A 247 15.85 25.75 -2.23
CA LEU A 247 14.78 24.88 -1.72
C LEU A 247 13.63 25.66 -1.09
N LEU A 248 13.91 26.81 -0.45
CA LEU A 248 12.86 27.70 0.06
C LEU A 248 12.07 28.35 -1.08
N GLU A 249 12.74 28.75 -2.16
CA GLU A 249 12.05 29.27 -3.36
C GLU A 249 11.21 28.19 -4.04
N ALA A 250 11.66 26.93 -4.06
CA ALA A 250 10.86 25.81 -4.56
C ALA A 250 9.58 25.56 -3.74
N LEU A 251 9.59 25.85 -2.43
CA LEU A 251 8.42 25.73 -1.56
C LEU A 251 7.42 26.88 -1.72
N ARG A 252 7.88 28.05 -2.17
CA ARG A 252 7.10 29.28 -2.23
C ARG A 252 5.75 29.14 -2.94
N PRO A 253 5.64 28.49 -4.12
CA PRO A 253 4.35 28.31 -4.81
C PRO A 253 3.34 27.48 -4.01
N HIS A 254 3.81 26.63 -3.09
CA HIS A 254 2.96 25.81 -2.23
C HIS A 254 2.54 26.52 -0.93
N LEU A 255 3.20 27.62 -0.58
CA LEU A 255 2.89 28.47 0.58
C LEU A 255 1.95 29.63 0.21
N GLU A 256 2.13 30.18 -0.99
CA GLU A 256 1.37 31.33 -1.49
C GLU A 256 -0.07 30.98 -1.85
N ARG A 257 -0.90 32.02 -2.02
CA ARG A 257 -2.33 31.88 -2.26
C ARG A 257 -2.59 31.11 -3.55
N GLN A 258 -3.31 30.00 -3.46
CA GLN A 258 -3.74 29.24 -4.63
C GLN A 258 -4.98 29.92 -5.23
N ALA A 259 -5.01 30.08 -6.55
CA ALA A 259 -6.17 30.61 -7.25
C ALA A 259 -7.39 29.73 -6.94
N PRO A 260 -8.59 30.32 -6.73
CA PRO A 260 -9.78 29.52 -6.47
C PRO A 260 -10.01 28.60 -7.68
N SER A 261 -9.82 27.30 -7.48
CA SER A 261 -10.23 26.34 -8.50
C SER A 261 -11.75 26.39 -8.58
N ASN A 262 -12.25 26.67 -9.78
CA ASN A 262 -13.68 26.77 -10.05
C ASN A 262 -14.28 25.35 -10.01
N GLN A 263 -14.40 24.75 -8.82
CA GLN A 263 -15.06 23.48 -8.65
C GLN A 263 -15.40 23.23 -7.18
N ARG A 264 -16.48 22.48 -6.98
CA ARG A 264 -17.01 21.96 -5.72
C ARG A 264 -16.08 20.90 -5.09
N ALA A 265 -14.77 21.01 -5.29
CA ALA A 265 -13.78 20.16 -4.68
C ALA A 265 -13.53 20.62 -3.24
N GLU A 266 -13.45 19.68 -2.32
CA GLU A 266 -13.02 19.96 -0.96
C GLU A 266 -11.62 20.58 -0.99
N SER A 267 -11.43 21.69 -0.28
CA SER A 267 -10.16 22.40 -0.26
C SER A 267 -9.07 21.56 0.40
N GLN A 268 -7.95 21.41 -0.30
CA GLN A 268 -6.73 20.82 0.24
C GLN A 268 -6.20 21.69 1.38
N ARG A 269 -5.80 21.05 2.48
CA ARG A 269 -5.24 21.69 3.66
C ARG A 269 -3.77 21.29 3.76
N THR A 270 -2.88 22.23 3.52
CA THR A 270 -1.44 21.99 3.72
C THR A 270 -0.94 22.77 4.92
N ILE A 271 -0.15 22.12 5.78
CA ILE A 271 0.51 22.69 6.94
C ILE A 271 2.01 22.50 6.78
N PHE A 272 2.77 23.59 6.89
CA PHE A 272 4.22 23.61 6.92
C PHE A 272 4.70 24.04 8.31
N LEU A 273 5.57 23.25 8.92
CA LEU A 273 6.27 23.57 10.15
C LEU A 273 7.76 23.74 9.84
N PHE A 274 8.31 24.93 10.08
CA PHE A 274 9.74 25.21 9.99
C PHE A 274 10.33 25.26 11.39
N LEU A 275 11.31 24.41 11.68
CA LEU A 275 11.99 24.35 12.98
C LEU A 275 13.38 24.97 12.80
N ARG A 276 13.62 26.13 13.45
CA ARG A 276 14.88 26.88 13.42
C ARG A 276 15.43 27.08 14.82
#